data_AF-A0A498FP45-F1
#
_entry.id   AF-A0A498FP45-F1
#
_cell.length_a   1.000
_cell.length_b   1.000
_cell.length_c   1.000
_cell.angle_alpha   90.00
_cell.angle_beta   90.00
_cell.angle_gamma   90.00
#
_symmetry.space_group_name_H-M   'P 1'
#
loop_
_entity.id
_entity.type
_entity.pdbx_description
1 polymer ?
#
loop_
_entity_poly.entity_id
_entity_poly.type
_entity_poly.pdbx_seq_one_letter_code
_entity_poly.pdbx_strand_id
1 'polypeptide(L)'
;MTDYDTDQIGVTLRQRAAAEREFRKVRESDSPFAELAVSLYDEEIQSFTDIYAQFAAVEEALRAAALAEDSGLIPEWKITVKRPDPNTPSGYRHETVTRAHQDPRKAEAELREQGYEVVPRKTERDGYAEVA
;
A
#
# COMPACT_ATOMS: atom_id res chain seq x y z
N MET A 1 -5.75 13.74 4.73
CA MET A 1 -6.15 13.19 3.42
C MET A 1 -5.02 12.27 3.00
N THR A 2 -5.15 10.98 3.31
CA THR A 2 -4.12 9.96 3.10
C THR A 2 -4.53 9.16 1.88
N ASP A 3 -3.79 9.32 0.78
CA ASP A 3 -3.94 8.49 -0.41
C ASP A 3 -3.44 7.09 -0.04
N TYR A 4 -4.37 6.22 0.35
CA TYR A 4 -4.12 4.78 0.48
C TYR A 4 -3.71 4.25 -0.89
N ASP A 5 -2.51 3.67 -0.96
CA ASP A 5 -1.96 3.08 -2.17
C ASP A 5 -2.74 1.79 -2.48
N THR A 6 -3.81 1.92 -3.27
CA THR A 6 -4.67 0.80 -3.70
C THR A 6 -3.94 -0.26 -4.54
N ASP A 7 -2.65 -0.07 -4.83
CA ASP A 7 -1.82 -1.02 -5.59
C ASP A 7 -1.43 -2.29 -4.81
N GLN A 8 -1.64 -2.38 -3.48
CA GLN A 8 -1.46 -3.64 -2.72
C GLN A 8 -2.68 -4.58 -2.74
N ILE A 9 -3.78 -4.20 -3.39
CA ILE A 9 -5.04 -4.95 -3.41
C ILE A 9 -5.23 -5.65 -4.76
N GLY A 10 -4.27 -6.47 -5.20
CA GLY A 10 -4.43 -7.46 -6.30
C GLY A 10 -4.97 -6.97 -7.66
N VAL A 11 -5.17 -5.67 -7.85
CA VAL A 11 -5.78 -5.00 -9.00
C VAL A 11 -4.94 -3.76 -9.23
N THR A 12 -3.96 -3.86 -10.12
CA THR A 12 -3.12 -2.73 -10.51
C THR A 12 -3.98 -1.52 -10.90
N LEU A 13 -3.53 -0.29 -10.65
CA LEU A 13 -4.21 0.94 -11.11
C LEU A 13 -4.68 0.89 -12.58
N ARG A 14 -3.96 0.14 -13.44
CA ARG A 14 -4.36 -0.12 -14.83
C ARG A 14 -5.57 -1.04 -14.95
N GLN A 15 -5.65 -2.10 -14.16
CA GLN A 15 -6.80 -3.01 -14.11
C GLN A 15 -8.03 -2.31 -13.53
N ARG A 16 -7.85 -1.47 -12.49
CA ARG A 16 -8.93 -0.62 -11.96
C ARG A 16 -9.44 0.35 -13.02
N ALA A 17 -8.54 1.09 -13.68
CA ALA A 17 -8.91 2.00 -14.74
C ALA A 17 -9.56 1.30 -15.95
N ALA A 18 -9.18 0.05 -16.25
CA ALA A 18 -9.82 -0.75 -17.29
C ALA A 18 -11.21 -1.21 -16.88
N ALA A 19 -11.37 -1.75 -15.67
CA ALA A 19 -12.65 -2.15 -15.10
C ALA A 19 -13.64 -0.97 -15.05
N GLU A 20 -13.16 0.21 -14.66
CA GLU A 20 -13.98 1.42 -14.54
C GLU A 20 -14.40 1.99 -15.91
N ARG A 21 -13.58 1.79 -16.95
CA ARG A 21 -13.97 2.09 -18.33
C ARG A 21 -15.03 1.14 -18.86
N GLU A 22 -14.92 -0.16 -18.58
CA GLU A 22 -15.93 -1.14 -19.01
C GLU A 22 -17.24 -0.95 -18.25
N PHE A 23 -17.17 -0.70 -16.94
CA PHE A 23 -18.35 -0.42 -16.12
C PHE A 23 -19.07 0.85 -16.58
N ARG A 24 -18.34 1.89 -16.99
CA ARG A 24 -18.94 3.10 -17.57
C ARG A 24 -19.78 2.81 -18.82
N LYS A 25 -19.32 1.91 -19.69
CA LYS A 25 -20.09 1.48 -20.87
C LYS A 25 -21.38 0.76 -20.48
N VAL A 26 -21.36 -0.05 -19.42
CA VAL A 26 -22.56 -0.73 -18.90
C VAL A 26 -23.52 0.30 -18.30
N ARG A 27 -23.02 1.26 -17.53
CA ARG A 27 -23.83 2.33 -16.93
C ARG A 27 -24.48 3.25 -17.96
N GLU A 28 -23.78 3.55 -19.04
CA GLU A 28 -24.27 4.41 -20.13
C GLU A 28 -25.07 3.62 -21.20
N SER A 29 -25.22 2.30 -21.02
CA SER A 29 -26.01 1.48 -21.95
C SER A 29 -27.50 1.50 -21.60
N ASP A 30 -28.35 1.37 -22.62
CA ASP A 30 -29.79 1.11 -22.47
C ASP A 30 -30.08 -0.34 -22.00
N SER A 31 -29.11 -0.99 -21.34
CA SER A 31 -29.28 -2.34 -20.82
C SER A 31 -30.26 -2.32 -19.65
N PRO A 32 -31.29 -3.19 -19.63
CA PRO A 32 -32.18 -3.32 -18.48
C PRO A 32 -31.46 -3.82 -17.22
N PHE A 33 -30.20 -4.27 -17.34
CA PHE A 33 -29.37 -4.69 -16.22
C PHE A 33 -28.41 -3.60 -15.73
N ALA A 34 -28.39 -2.41 -16.34
CA ALA A 34 -27.47 -1.33 -15.99
C ALA A 34 -27.67 -0.84 -14.55
N GLU A 35 -28.92 -0.65 -14.11
CA GLU A 35 -29.24 -0.22 -12.74
C GLU A 35 -28.80 -1.23 -11.69
N LEU A 36 -29.02 -2.53 -11.94
CA LEU A 36 -28.60 -3.62 -11.05
C LEU A 36 -27.07 -3.74 -10.98
N ALA A 37 -26.39 -3.56 -12.11
CA ALA A 37 -24.92 -3.56 -12.13
C ALA A 37 -24.36 -2.40 -11.31
N VAL A 38 -25.01 -1.24 -11.33
CA VAL A 38 -24.61 -0.08 -10.53
C VAL A 38 -24.78 -0.33 -9.03
N SER A 39 -25.93 -0.85 -8.60
CA SER A 39 -26.15 -1.13 -7.18
C SER A 39 -25.15 -2.13 -6.62
N LEU A 40 -24.85 -3.19 -7.38
CA LEU A 40 -23.86 -4.20 -6.96
C LEU A 40 -22.44 -3.63 -6.86
N TYR A 41 -22.05 -2.79 -7.82
CA TYR A 41 -20.72 -2.16 -7.81
C TYR A 41 -20.54 -1.21 -6.63
N ASP A 42 -21.57 -0.41 -6.31
CA ASP A 42 -21.54 0.52 -5.19
C ASP A 42 -21.50 -0.21 -3.84
N GLU A 43 -22.31 -1.26 -3.66
CA GLU A 43 -22.29 -2.09 -2.45
C GLU A 43 -20.93 -2.78 -2.23
N GLU A 44 -20.35 -3.37 -3.28
CA GLU A 44 -19.05 -4.03 -3.19
C GLU A 44 -17.94 -3.02 -2.87
N ILE A 45 -17.88 -1.86 -3.56
CA ILE A 45 -16.90 -0.81 -3.26
C ILE A 45 -17.02 -0.32 -1.82
N GLN A 46 -18.24 -0.10 -1.35
CA GLN A 46 -18.47 0.37 0.01
C GLN A 46 -17.94 -0.66 1.02
N SER A 47 -18.21 -1.95 0.80
CA SER A 47 -17.73 -3.02 1.67
C SER A 47 -16.20 -3.07 1.78
N PHE A 48 -15.49 -2.91 0.66
CA PHE A 48 -14.02 -2.85 0.67
C PHE A 48 -13.52 -1.60 1.40
N THR A 49 -14.15 -0.45 1.17
CA THR A 49 -13.79 0.82 1.82
C THR A 49 -13.92 0.72 3.34
N ASP A 50 -14.99 0.09 3.82
CA ASP A 50 -15.25 -0.12 5.25
C ASP A 50 -14.19 -1.03 5.89
N ILE A 51 -13.75 -2.08 5.20
CA ILE A 51 -12.66 -2.96 5.67
C ILE A 51 -11.35 -2.18 5.86
N TYR A 52 -10.99 -1.31 4.91
CA TYR A 52 -9.77 -0.48 5.05
C TYR A 52 -9.87 0.49 6.22
N ALA A 53 -11.04 1.13 6.39
CA ALA A 53 -11.26 2.04 7.51
C ALA A 53 -11.14 1.31 8.86
N GLN A 54 -11.66 0.08 8.95
CA GLN A 54 -11.54 -0.75 10.15
C GLN A 54 -10.08 -1.14 10.43
N PHE A 55 -9.31 -1.51 9.41
CA PHE A 55 -7.90 -1.85 9.57
C PHE A 55 -7.09 -0.65 10.08
N ALA A 56 -7.31 0.54 9.50
CA ALA A 56 -6.68 1.77 9.96
C ALA A 56 -6.97 2.08 11.44
N ALA A 57 -8.21 1.86 11.88
CA ALA A 57 -8.61 2.07 13.26
C ALA A 57 -7.93 1.09 14.23
N VAL A 58 -7.77 -0.18 13.84
CA VAL A 58 -7.04 -1.19 14.63
C VAL A 58 -5.56 -0.81 14.76
N GLU A 59 -4.93 -0.35 13.68
CA GLU A 59 -3.54 0.11 13.71
C GLU A 59 -3.34 1.29 14.65
N GLU A 60 -4.24 2.27 14.62
CA GLU A 60 -4.18 3.42 15.51
C GLU A 60 -4.34 3.01 16.97
N ALA A 61 -5.25 2.07 17.27
CA ALA A 61 -5.45 1.54 18.60
C ALA A 61 -4.21 0.77 19.11
N LEU A 62 -3.57 -0.04 18.24
CA LEU A 62 -2.32 -0.72 18.57
C LEU A 62 -1.19 0.27 18.85
N ARG A 63 -1.08 1.34 18.05
CA ARG A 63 -0.10 2.41 18.29
C ARG A 63 -0.36 3.11 19.62
N ALA A 64 -1.60 3.45 19.91
CA ALA A 64 -1.98 4.10 21.17
C ALA A 64 -1.69 3.20 22.38
N ALA A 65 -1.95 1.90 22.28
CA ALA A 65 -1.63 0.93 23.32
C ALA A 65 -0.11 0.79 23.52
N ALA A 66 0.66 0.68 22.43
CA ALA A 66 2.12 0.60 22.51
C ALA A 66 2.75 1.85 23.15
N LEU A 67 2.23 3.04 22.85
CA LEU A 67 2.63 4.30 23.48
C LEU A 67 2.22 4.36 24.96
N ALA A 68 1.07 3.80 25.32
CA ALA A 68 0.57 3.78 26.69
C ALA A 68 1.33 2.81 27.60
N GLU A 69 1.87 1.72 27.05
CA GLU A 69 2.67 0.74 27.78
C GLU A 69 4.17 1.10 27.89
N ASP A 70 4.59 2.28 27.40
CA ASP A 70 6.00 2.72 27.30
C ASP A 70 6.88 1.71 26.53
N SER A 71 6.24 0.78 25.82
CA SER A 71 6.89 -0.12 24.88
C SER A 71 7.29 0.75 23.70
N GLY A 72 8.59 1.06 23.58
CA GLY A 72 9.13 1.86 22.49
C GLY A 72 9.02 1.14 21.15
N LEU A 73 7.84 0.72 20.71
CA LEU A 73 7.66 -0.01 19.46
C LEU A 73 7.57 1.00 18.31
N ILE A 74 8.56 0.96 17.42
CA ILE A 74 8.53 1.72 16.17
C ILE A 74 8.19 0.79 15.01
N PRO A 75 7.35 1.24 14.05
CA PRO A 75 7.03 0.44 12.88
C PRO A 75 8.30 0.07 12.10
N GLU A 76 8.35 -1.17 11.66
CA GLU A 76 9.42 -1.68 10.81
C GLU A 76 8.94 -1.81 9.37
N TRP A 77 9.73 -1.30 8.43
CA TRP A 77 9.43 -1.21 7.01
C TRP A 77 10.42 -2.04 6.20
N LYS A 78 9.86 -2.91 5.37
CA LYS A 78 10.53 -3.68 4.35
C LYS A 78 10.57 -2.87 3.06
N ILE A 79 11.72 -2.29 2.73
CA ILE A 79 11.90 -1.37 1.61
C ILE A 79 12.62 -2.07 0.47
N THR A 80 12.04 -2.06 -0.72
CA THR A 80 12.70 -2.59 -1.92
C THR A 80 13.63 -1.55 -2.54
N VAL A 81 14.88 -1.93 -2.79
CA VAL A 81 15.91 -1.10 -3.41
C VAL A 81 16.46 -1.76 -4.67
N LYS A 82 16.93 -0.97 -5.64
CA LYS A 82 17.68 -1.46 -6.79
C LYS A 82 19.17 -1.39 -6.52
N ARG A 83 19.86 -2.49 -6.85
CA ARG A 83 21.31 -2.60 -6.80
C ARG A 83 21.83 -2.87 -8.21
N PRO A 84 22.82 -2.11 -8.70
CA PRO A 84 23.50 -2.45 -9.94
C PRO A 84 24.05 -3.88 -9.87
N ASP A 85 23.70 -4.70 -10.86
CA ASP A 85 24.18 -6.08 -10.96
C ASP A 85 24.44 -6.42 -12.44
N PRO A 86 25.72 -6.50 -12.85
CA PRO A 86 26.08 -6.74 -14.25
C PRO A 86 25.74 -8.16 -14.73
N ASN A 87 25.37 -9.07 -13.82
CA ASN A 87 24.99 -10.44 -14.16
C ASN A 87 23.50 -10.60 -14.49
N THR A 88 22.70 -9.55 -14.28
CA THR A 88 21.27 -9.54 -14.62
C THR A 88 21.03 -8.79 -15.94
N PRO A 89 20.16 -9.30 -16.85
CA PRO A 89 19.83 -8.62 -18.11
C PRO A 89 19.27 -7.20 -17.95
N SER A 90 18.64 -6.90 -16.80
CA SER A 90 18.15 -5.57 -16.44
C SER A 90 19.25 -4.58 -16.05
N GLY A 91 20.48 -5.04 -15.79
CA GLY A 91 21.58 -4.25 -15.23
C GLY A 91 21.45 -3.95 -13.73
N TYR A 92 20.37 -4.42 -13.10
CA TYR A 92 20.12 -4.27 -11.67
C TYR A 92 19.28 -5.42 -11.12
N ARG A 93 19.49 -5.74 -9.84
CA ARG A 93 18.64 -6.63 -9.06
C ARG A 93 17.85 -5.85 -8.00
N HIS A 94 16.72 -6.41 -7.61
CA HIS A 94 15.96 -5.89 -6.47
C HIS A 94 16.46 -6.57 -5.20
N GLU A 95 16.77 -5.78 -4.19
CA GLU A 95 17.06 -6.24 -2.84
C GLU A 95 16.02 -5.65 -1.89
N THR A 96 15.89 -6.27 -0.73
CA THR A 96 14.97 -5.82 0.31
C THR A 96 15.77 -5.47 1.55
N VAL A 97 15.53 -4.27 2.09
CA VAL A 97 16.22 -3.73 3.25
C VAL A 97 15.18 -3.32 4.28
N THR A 98 15.38 -3.75 5.51
CA THR A 98 14.48 -3.45 6.61
C THR A 98 14.95 -2.23 7.41
N ARG A 99 14.02 -1.32 7.72
CA ARG A 99 14.27 -0.09 8.48
C ARG A 99 13.11 0.24 9.42
N ALA A 100 13.45 0.57 10.65
CA ALA A 100 12.48 0.96 11.66
C ALA A 100 12.34 2.48 11.74
N HIS A 101 11.14 3.01 11.49
CA HIS A 101 10.83 4.43 11.60
C HIS A 101 9.32 4.64 11.74
N GLN A 102 8.88 5.71 12.41
CA GLN A 102 7.46 6.07 12.48
C GLN A 102 6.81 6.48 11.14
N ASP A 103 7.63 6.75 10.12
CA ASP A 103 7.19 7.29 8.83
C ASP A 103 7.95 6.54 7.74
N PRO A 104 7.25 5.80 6.86
CA PRO A 104 7.89 5.03 5.79
C PRO A 104 8.72 5.93 4.87
N ARG A 105 8.30 7.18 4.64
CA ARG A 105 9.01 8.10 3.74
C ARG A 105 10.37 8.51 4.30
N LYS A 106 10.48 8.61 5.62
CA LYS A 106 11.74 8.89 6.30
C LYS A 106 12.65 7.66 6.28
N ALA A 107 12.10 6.46 6.52
CA ALA A 107 12.85 5.21 6.36
C ALA A 107 13.40 5.04 4.93
N GLU A 108 12.64 5.40 3.91
CA GLU A 108 13.12 5.44 2.52
C GLU A 108 14.17 6.52 2.27
N ALA A 109 14.00 7.72 2.84
CA ALA A 109 14.94 8.82 2.68
C ALA A 109 16.32 8.47 3.24
N GLU A 110 16.38 7.82 4.41
CA GLU A 110 17.63 7.33 5.00
C GLU A 110 18.36 6.35 4.06
N LEU A 111 17.62 5.47 3.38
CA LEU A 111 18.22 4.56 2.40
C LEU A 111 18.70 5.32 1.15
N ARG A 112 17.99 6.35 0.69
CA ARG A 112 18.47 7.20 -0.42
C ARG A 112 19.75 7.94 -0.06
N GLU A 113 19.85 8.46 1.17
CA GLU A 113 21.08 9.10 1.69
C GLU A 113 22.25 8.12 1.77
N GLN A 114 21.98 6.85 2.05
CA GLN A 114 22.96 5.75 2.01
C GLN A 114 23.31 5.29 0.58
N GLY A 115 22.77 5.95 -0.45
CA GLY A 115 23.06 5.69 -1.86
C GLY A 115 22.22 4.58 -2.50
N TYR A 116 21.15 4.12 -1.85
CA TYR A 116 20.24 3.14 -2.43
C TYR A 116 19.20 3.80 -3.35
N GLU A 117 18.95 3.19 -4.51
CA GLU A 117 17.81 3.57 -5.35
C GLU A 117 16.55 2.86 -4.84
N VAL A 118 15.80 3.53 -3.97
CA VAL A 118 14.54 3.03 -3.40
C VAL A 118 13.45 2.96 -4.46
N VAL A 119 12.68 1.87 -4.46
CA VAL A 119 11.45 1.70 -5.25
C VAL A 119 10.26 2.07 -4.35
N PRO A 120 9.73 3.32 -4.40
CA PRO A 120 8.86 3.86 -3.35
C PRO A 120 7.52 3.12 -3.20
N ARG A 121 7.05 2.45 -4.27
CA ARG A 121 5.78 1.71 -4.29
C ARG A 121 5.90 0.26 -3.80
N LYS A 122 7.06 -0.12 -3.27
CA LYS A 122 7.35 -1.48 -2.78
C LYS A 122 7.90 -1.46 -1.35
N THR A 123 7.53 -0.43 -0.60
CA THR A 123 7.77 -0.34 0.83
C THR A 123 6.56 -0.92 1.55
N GLU A 124 6.79 -1.97 2.32
CA GLU A 124 5.74 -2.69 3.04
C GLU A 124 6.05 -2.63 4.53
N ARG A 125 5.02 -2.59 5.38
CA ARG A 125 5.26 -2.72 6.84
C ARG A 125 5.49 -4.19 7.15
N ASP A 126 6.65 -4.52 7.74
CA ASP A 126 7.06 -5.88 8.09
C ASP A 126 6.68 -6.24 9.55
N GLY A 127 6.54 -5.24 10.40
CA GLY A 127 6.22 -5.44 11.81
C GLY A 127 6.50 -4.22 12.67
N TYR A 128 6.93 -4.47 13.90
CA TYR A 128 7.36 -3.46 14.86
C TYR A 128 8.71 -3.89 15.44
N ALA A 129 9.62 -2.94 15.56
CA ALA A 129 10.88 -3.11 16.25
C ALA A 129 10.81 -2.44 17.61
N GLU A 130 11.43 -3.06 18.61
CA GLU A 130 11.61 -2.48 19.93
C GLU A 130 12.73 -1.44 19.89
N VAL A 131 12.46 -0.24 20.35
CA VAL A 131 13.45 0.82 20.60
C VAL A 131 14.17 0.43 21.87
N ALA A 132 15.44 0.06 21.71
CA ALA A 132 16.40 -0.11 22.80
C ALA A 132 16.85 1.24 23.38
#